data_AF-A0A3D2N2I6-F1
#
_entry.id   AF-A0A3D2N2I6-F1
#
_cell.length_a   1.000
_cell.length_b   1.000
_cell.length_c   1.000
_cell.angle_alpha   90.00
_cell.angle_beta   90.00
_cell.angle_gamma   90.00
#
_symmetry.space_group_name_H-M   'P 1'
#
loop_
_entity.id
_entity.type
_entity.pdbx_description
1 polymer ?
#
loop_
_entity_poly.entity_id
_entity_poly.type
_entity_poly.pdbx_seq_one_letter_code
_entity_poly.pdbx_strand_id
1 'polypeptide(L)'
;MTVHLINQATRICSALPFLAPTDLVIVTDDRLTVQQAHSLTATDARVVMLEMIQRGDLANSTARFFDIITLNDWVRYTTTDDSVVSWG
;
A
#
# COMPACT_ATOMS: atom_id res chain seq x y z
N MET A 1 5.15 5.48 -14.17
CA MET A 1 4.63 5.66 -12.80
C MET A 1 5.46 4.75 -11.90
N THR A 2 5.67 5.05 -10.62
CA THR A 2 6.39 4.14 -9.71
C THR A 2 5.38 3.41 -8.84
N VAL A 3 5.56 2.09 -8.67
CA VAL A 3 4.77 1.29 -7.74
C VAL A 3 5.58 1.06 -6.46
N HIS A 4 5.13 1.64 -5.36
CA HIS A 4 5.71 1.47 -4.03
C HIS A 4 4.97 0.36 -3.29
N LEU A 5 5.62 -0.78 -3.11
CA LEU A 5 5.11 -1.86 -2.27
C LEU A 5 5.54 -1.64 -0.82
N ILE A 6 4.57 -1.45 0.07
CA ILE A 6 4.78 -1.43 1.53
C ILE A 6 4.39 -2.79 2.09
N ASN A 7 5.38 -3.65 2.32
CA ASN A 7 5.23 -4.99 2.88
C ASN A 7 5.62 -5.08 4.38
N GLN A 8 6.15 -3.99 4.94
CA GLN A 8 6.37 -3.80 6.37
C GLN A 8 5.90 -2.41 6.82
N ALA A 9 4.96 -2.36 7.75
CA ALA A 9 4.44 -1.10 8.30
C ALA A 9 5.56 -0.20 8.89
N THR A 10 6.61 -0.80 9.43
CA THR A 10 7.78 -0.08 9.99
C THR A 10 8.57 0.72 8.96
N ARG A 11 8.39 0.47 7.66
CA ARG A 11 9.09 1.18 6.58
C ARG A 11 8.33 2.39 6.02
N ILE A 12 7.09 2.62 6.43
CA ILE A 12 6.24 3.72 5.93
C ILE A 12 6.94 5.08 6.06
N CYS A 13 7.50 5.39 7.23
CA CYS A 13 8.20 6.66 7.44
C CYS A 13 9.42 6.85 6.52
N SER A 14 10.06 5.74 6.11
CA SER A 14 11.16 5.77 5.15
C SER A 14 10.68 5.93 3.71
N ALA A 15 9.48 5.42 3.37
CA ALA A 15 8.92 5.50 2.03
C ALA A 15 8.30 6.88 1.74
N LEU A 16 7.63 7.50 2.72
CA LEU A 16 6.86 8.74 2.56
C LEU A 16 7.59 9.87 1.80
N PRO A 17 8.87 10.18 2.05
CA PRO A 17 9.58 11.26 1.36
C PRO A 17 9.80 11.02 -0.14
N PHE A 18 9.64 9.78 -0.61
CA PHE A 18 9.91 9.38 -2.00
C PHE A 18 8.64 9.18 -2.82
N LEU A 19 7.45 9.40 -2.23
CA LEU A 19 6.17 9.25 -2.93
C LEU A 19 5.87 10.50 -3.75
N ALA A 20 5.72 10.33 -5.06
CA ALA A 20 5.23 11.38 -5.95
C ALA A 20 3.71 11.28 -6.15
N PRO A 21 3.02 12.38 -6.51
CA PRO A 21 1.57 12.38 -6.78
C PRO A 21 1.14 11.38 -7.87
N THR A 22 2.04 11.05 -8.80
CA THR A 22 1.76 10.11 -9.89
C THR A 22 1.99 8.65 -9.52
N ASP A 23 2.46 8.37 -8.30
CA ASP A 23 2.83 7.03 -7.88
C ASP A 23 1.63 6.24 -7.33
N LEU A 24 1.78 4.92 -7.39
CA LEU A 24 0.86 3.97 -6.79
C LEU A 24 1.54 3.35 -5.57
N VAL A 25 0.90 3.44 -4.41
CA VAL A 25 1.34 2.78 -3.18
C VAL A 25 0.44 1.58 -2.94
N ILE A 26 1.04 0.40 -2.80
CA ILE A 26 0.33 -0.83 -2.48
C ILE A 26 0.76 -1.31 -1.11
N VAL A 27 -0.19 -1.37 -0.18
CA VAL A 27 0.03 -1.84 1.19
C VAL A 27 -0.34 -3.32 1.27
N THR A 28 0.59 -4.13 1.79
CA THR A 28 0.40 -5.57 2.00
C THR A 28 0.67 -6.02 3.43
N ASP A 29 1.14 -5.14 4.32
CA ASP A 29 1.19 -5.44 5.76
C ASP A 29 -0.18 -5.09 6.38
N ASP A 30 -0.77 -5.98 7.16
CA ASP A 30 -2.02 -5.71 7.87
C ASP A 30 -1.83 -5.03 9.23
N ARG A 31 -0.59 -4.96 9.73
CA ARG A 31 -0.28 -4.44 11.06
C ARG A 31 -0.09 -2.92 11.08
N LEU A 32 -0.68 -2.19 10.12
CA LEU A 32 -0.64 -0.73 10.11
C LEU A 32 -1.41 -0.16 11.29
N THR A 33 -0.80 0.82 11.94
CA THR A 33 -1.51 1.70 12.87
C THR A 33 -2.39 2.69 12.11
N VAL A 34 -3.43 3.22 12.78
CA VAL A 34 -4.30 4.27 12.23
C VAL A 34 -3.48 5.52 11.82
N GLN A 35 -2.46 5.88 12.61
CA GLN A 35 -1.59 7.01 12.28
C GLN A 35 -0.81 6.77 10.99
N GLN A 36 -0.25 5.58 10.80
CA GLN A 36 0.45 5.21 9.57
C GLN A 36 -0.49 5.21 8.35
N ALA A 37 -1.72 4.73 8.52
CA ALA A 37 -2.72 4.80 7.47
C ALA A 37 -3.05 6.24 7.09
N HIS A 38 -3.27 7.12 8.08
CA HIS A 38 -3.48 8.54 7.83
C HIS A 38 -2.30 9.20 7.11
N SER A 39 -1.06 8.91 7.52
CA SER A 39 0.12 9.47 6.86
C SER A 39 0.21 9.08 5.38
N LEU A 40 -0.17 7.84 5.03
CA LEU A 40 -0.21 7.40 3.63
C LEU A 40 -1.34 8.11 2.85
N THR A 41 -2.56 8.15 3.42
CA THR A 41 -3.71 8.82 2.77
C THR A 41 -3.58 10.34 2.68
N ALA A 42 -2.67 10.94 3.45
CA ALA A 42 -2.37 12.37 3.39
C ALA A 42 -1.41 12.73 2.25
N THR A 43 -0.86 11.74 1.54
CA THR A 43 -0.07 11.98 0.34
C THR A 43 -0.96 12.14 -0.88
N ASP A 44 -0.47 12.83 -1.92
CA ASP A 44 -1.18 12.93 -3.20
C ASP A 44 -1.07 11.65 -4.05
N ALA A 45 -0.29 10.66 -3.61
CA ALA A 45 -0.14 9.38 -4.30
C ALA A 45 -1.42 8.54 -4.14
N ARG A 46 -1.70 7.69 -5.13
CA ARG A 46 -2.81 6.74 -5.02
C ARG A 46 -2.42 5.61 -4.09
N VAL A 47 -3.13 5.43 -2.99
CA VAL A 47 -2.86 4.37 -2.00
C VAL A 47 -3.96 3.30 -2.04
N VAL A 48 -3.55 2.05 -2.20
CA VAL A 48 -4.45 0.88 -2.20
C VAL A 48 -3.91 -0.22 -1.29
N MET A 49 -4.79 -1.09 -0.82
CA MET A 49 -4.41 -2.25 -0.01
C MET A 49 -4.68 -3.53 -0.79
N LEU A 50 -3.72 -4.44 -0.79
CA LEU A 50 -3.91 -5.75 -1.39
C LEU A 50 -4.87 -6.57 -0.53
N GLU A 51 -5.86 -7.20 -1.17
CA GLU A 51 -6.75 -8.16 -0.55
C GLU A 51 -5.92 -9.29 0.07
N MET A 52 -5.88 -9.31 1.40
CA MET A 52 -5.30 -10.40 2.16
C MET A 52 -6.32 -11.52 2.21
N ILE A 53 -5.94 -12.73 1.78
CA ILE A 53 -6.74 -13.94 2.01
C ILE A 53 -6.74 -14.20 3.52
N GLN A 54 -7.64 -13.57 4.28
CA GLN A 54 -7.62 -13.66 5.73
C GLN A 54 -7.90 -15.10 6.17
N ARG A 55 -6.95 -15.66 6.93
CA ARG A 55 -7.26 -16.61 8.00
C ARG A 55 -7.91 -15.80 9.13
N GLY A 56 -9.23 -15.74 9.14
CA GLY A 56 -10.08 -15.49 10.31
C GLY A 56 -9.92 -14.17 11.08
N ASP A 57 -10.98 -13.37 11.07
CA ASP A 57 -11.44 -12.53 12.20
C ASP A 57 -10.47 -11.53 12.84
N LEU A 58 -9.70 -10.80 12.02
CA LEU A 58 -9.24 -9.48 12.41
C LEU A 58 -9.67 -8.49 11.35
N ALA A 59 -10.88 -7.97 11.52
CA ALA A 59 -11.34 -6.77 10.83
C ALA A 59 -10.32 -5.64 11.05
N ASN A 60 -9.38 -5.51 10.11
CA ASN A 60 -8.35 -4.48 10.14
C ASN A 60 -9.05 -3.12 10.09
N SER A 61 -9.09 -2.46 11.24
CA SER A 61 -9.64 -1.10 11.38
C SER A 61 -9.02 -0.08 10.42
N THR A 62 -7.87 -0.39 9.83
CA THR A 62 -7.15 0.45 8.87
C THR A 62 -7.49 0.17 7.41
N ALA A 63 -8.01 -1.02 7.07
CA ALA A 63 -8.40 -1.34 5.69
C ALA A 63 -9.48 -0.38 5.16
N ARG A 64 -10.34 0.15 6.04
CA ARG A 64 -11.34 1.17 5.71
C ARG A 64 -10.78 2.48 5.15
N PHE A 65 -9.48 2.73 5.30
CA PHE A 65 -8.81 3.93 4.78
C PHE A 65 -8.34 3.76 3.33
N PHE A 66 -8.43 2.56 2.77
CA PHE A 66 -7.86 2.24 1.46
C PHE A 66 -8.88 1.54 0.56
N ASP A 67 -8.75 1.79 -0.74
CA ASP A 67 -9.39 0.92 -1.72
C ASP A 67 -8.70 -0.45 -1.72
N ILE A 68 -9.49 -1.52 -1.68
CA ILE A 68 -8.98 -2.88 -1.73
C ILE A 68 -8.81 -3.32 -3.19
N ILE A 69 -7.65 -3.87 -3.51
CA ILE A 69 -7.33 -4.41 -4.84
C ILE A 69 -7.08 -5.92 -4.76
N THR A 70 -7.33 -6.64 -5.85
CA THR A 70 -7.08 -8.09 -5.92
C THR A 70 -5.64 -8.41 -6.29
N LEU A 71 -5.25 -9.67 -6.15
CA LEU A 71 -3.99 -10.19 -6.71
C LEU A 71 -3.86 -9.97 -8.22
N ASN A 72 -4.98 -10.03 -8.96
CA ASN A 72 -4.96 -9.80 -10.40
C ASN A 72 -4.68 -8.32 -10.73
N ASP A 73 -5.21 -7.39 -9.93
CA ASP A 73 -4.89 -5.97 -10.07
C ASP A 73 -3.41 -5.69 -9.76
N TRP A 74 -2.88 -6.30 -8.70
CA TRP A 74 -1.45 -6.26 -8.37
C TRP A 74 -0.55 -6.68 -9.54
N VAL A 75 -0.84 -7.83 -10.16
CA VAL A 75 -0.06 -8.32 -11.30
C VAL A 75 -0.12 -7.32 -12.45
N ARG A 76 -1.28 -6.74 -12.73
CA ARG A 76 -1.42 -5.72 -13.78
C ARG A 76 -0.57 -4.47 -13.51
N TYR A 77 -0.56 -3.98 -12.27
CA TYR A 77 0.24 -2.79 -11.90
C TYR A 77 1.75 -3.02 -11.94
N THR A 78 2.19 -4.27 -11.82
CA THR A 78 3.63 -4.62 -11.77
C THR A 78 4.17 -5.19 -13.08
N THR A 79 3.29 -5.45 -14.05
CA THR A 79 3.65 -5.95 -15.40
C THR A 79 3.63 -4.88 -16.47
N THR A 80 3.17 -3.66 -16.16
CA THR A 80 3.36 -2.46 -16.97
C THR A 80 4.83 -1.99 -16.89
N ASP A 81 5.25 -1.07 -17.78
CA ASP A 81 6.60 -0.49 -17.80
C ASP A 81 6.94 0.40 -16.56
N ASP A 82 6.27 0.14 -15.44
CA ASP A 82 6.41 0.86 -14.18
C ASP A 82 7.50 0.22 -13.32
N SER A 83 8.34 1.05 -12.71
CA SER A 83 9.35 0.58 -11.77
C SER A 83 8.70 0.22 -10.43
N VAL A 84 9.05 -0.95 -9.88
CA VAL A 84 8.58 -1.40 -8.57
C VAL A 84 9.66 -1.17 -7.50
N VAL A 85 9.30 -0.47 -6.43
CA VAL A 85 10.14 -0.25 -5.24
C VAL A 85 9.49 -0.94 -4.05
N SER A 86 10.17 -1.94 -3.48
CA SER A 86 9.70 -2.65 -2.30
C SER A 86 10.32 -2.10 -1.02
N TRP A 87 9.47 -1.87 -0.03
CA TRP A 87 9.80 -1.34 1.29
C TRP A 87 9.57 -2.39 2.37
N GLY A 88 10.51 -3.35 2.44
CA GLY A 88 10.68 -4.29 3.54
C GLY A 88 9.70 -5.45 3.53
#